data_AF-A0A3E5DYF6-F1
#
_entry.id   AF-A0A3E5DYF6-F1
#
_cell.length_a   1.000
_cell.length_b   1.000
_cell.length_c   1.000
_cell.angle_alpha   90.00
_cell.angle_beta   90.00
_cell.angle_gamma   90.00
#
_symmetry.space_group_name_H-M   'P 1'
#
loop_
_entity.id
_entity.type
_entity.pdbx_description
1 polymer ?
#
loop_
_entity_poly.entity_id
_entity_poly.type
_entity_poly.pdbx_seq_one_letter_code
_entity_poly.pdbx_strand_id
1 'polypeptide(L)'
;MAAKQNTPTLVRGVLQKLKVRIGQSGNLNMEEAYGSNSISYTLRDYNASSATFQMVGTHGKYVPIVAIREGFNLYASIGYTNMGKKKKSAVSSVSFQVFDMERLLFRAEWTEEPKDDMPHPQPHWHFHPYSQSGMKEEEQPKKFEETLQGSFLNTLDTDAKSEKIDIADMHLAMDYNIASAPYEKSWDETRVQEWAFKTIDTLFEELDFVIRKGHKA
;
A
#
# COMPACT_ATOMS: atom_id res chain seq x y z
N MET A 1 -30.80 -6.77 18.64
CA MET A 1 -30.26 -5.76 17.70
C MET A 1 -28.84 -5.43 18.12
N ALA A 2 -27.84 -5.88 17.37
CA ALA A 2 -26.45 -5.54 17.65
C ALA A 2 -26.25 -4.04 17.37
N ALA A 3 -25.71 -3.31 18.34
CA ALA A 3 -25.33 -1.91 18.14
C ALA A 3 -24.35 -1.88 16.96
N LYS A 4 -24.67 -1.11 15.89
CA LYS A 4 -23.68 -0.76 14.88
C LYS A 4 -22.50 -0.14 15.62
N GLN A 5 -21.40 -0.87 15.72
CA GLN A 5 -20.16 -0.31 16.23
C GLN A 5 -19.82 0.86 15.30
N ASN A 6 -19.71 2.06 15.84
CA ASN A 6 -19.30 3.23 15.06
C ASN A 6 -17.91 2.92 14.48
N THR A 7 -17.80 2.94 13.16
CA THR A 7 -16.52 2.77 12.45
C THR A 7 -15.44 3.65 13.08
N PRO A 8 -14.24 3.13 13.40
CA PRO A 8 -13.20 3.89 14.08
C PRO A 8 -12.84 5.21 13.37
N THR A 9 -12.33 6.18 14.12
CA THR A 9 -12.00 7.52 13.59
C THR A 9 -10.92 7.47 12.52
N LEU A 10 -9.81 6.76 12.76
CA LEU A 10 -8.78 6.54 11.73
C LEU A 10 -9.37 5.92 10.46
N VAL A 11 -10.24 4.90 10.58
CA VAL A 11 -10.84 4.23 9.42
C VAL A 11 -11.72 5.19 8.61
N ARG A 12 -12.56 5.99 9.29
CA ARG A 12 -13.38 7.03 8.64
C ARG A 12 -12.51 8.09 7.97
N GLY A 13 -11.44 8.52 8.63
CA GLY A 13 -10.50 9.51 8.11
C GLY A 13 -9.80 9.03 6.84
N VAL A 14 -9.24 7.81 6.87
CA VAL A 14 -8.57 7.20 5.71
C VAL A 14 -9.55 7.00 4.55
N LEU A 15 -10.75 6.48 4.82
CA LEU A 15 -11.78 6.34 3.79
C LEU A 15 -12.13 7.69 3.14
N GLN A 16 -12.35 8.72 3.95
CA GLN A 16 -12.68 10.05 3.44
C GLN A 16 -11.55 10.62 2.58
N LYS A 17 -10.29 10.48 3.02
CA LYS A 17 -9.10 10.91 2.29
C LYS A 17 -9.00 10.19 0.93
N LEU A 18 -9.16 8.87 0.93
CA LEU A 18 -9.16 8.05 -0.30
C LEU A 18 -10.29 8.44 -1.26
N LYS A 19 -11.51 8.64 -0.76
CA LYS A 19 -12.64 9.13 -1.60
C LYS A 19 -12.31 10.43 -2.31
N VAL A 20 -11.71 11.38 -1.59
CA VAL A 20 -11.30 12.67 -2.16
C VAL A 20 -10.22 12.50 -3.23
N ARG A 21 -9.18 11.69 -2.98
CA ARG A 21 -8.06 11.52 -3.91
C ARG A 21 -8.41 10.67 -5.14
N ILE A 22 -9.28 9.66 -4.97
CA ILE A 22 -9.78 8.81 -6.07
C ILE A 22 -10.80 9.59 -6.91
N GLY A 23 -11.53 10.55 -6.31
CA GLY A 23 -12.57 11.31 -7.01
C GLY A 23 -13.92 10.58 -7.07
N GLN A 24 -14.12 9.55 -6.23
CA GLN A 24 -15.36 8.79 -6.14
C GLN A 24 -16.02 9.00 -4.77
N SER A 25 -17.24 9.51 -4.75
CA SER A 25 -17.95 9.87 -3.51
C SER A 25 -18.94 8.79 -3.03
N GLY A 26 -19.52 8.00 -3.94
CA GLY A 26 -20.68 7.16 -3.65
C GLY A 26 -20.39 5.75 -3.11
N ASN A 27 -19.55 4.98 -3.79
CA ASN A 27 -19.55 3.51 -3.65
C ASN A 27 -18.35 2.92 -2.90
N LEU A 28 -17.31 3.74 -2.65
CA LEU A 28 -16.18 3.33 -1.85
C LEU A 28 -16.57 3.21 -0.38
N ASN A 29 -16.21 2.09 0.24
CA ASN A 29 -16.43 1.87 1.66
C ASN A 29 -15.34 0.99 2.27
N MET A 30 -15.28 0.94 3.60
CA MET A 30 -14.43 0.03 4.35
C MET A 30 -15.27 -1.15 4.83
N GLU A 31 -15.02 -2.32 4.24
CA GLU A 31 -15.63 -3.58 4.67
C GLU A 31 -14.97 -4.06 5.97
N GLU A 32 -15.80 -4.34 6.97
CA GLU A 32 -15.36 -4.85 8.26
C GLU A 32 -15.37 -6.39 8.26
N ALA A 33 -14.27 -6.98 8.72
CA ALA A 33 -14.14 -8.42 8.95
C ALA A 33 -13.60 -8.70 10.35
N TYR A 34 -14.17 -9.72 11.01
CA TYR A 34 -13.85 -10.09 12.38
C TYR A 34 -12.94 -11.31 12.43
N GLY A 35 -11.81 -11.18 13.11
CA GLY A 35 -10.97 -12.29 13.56
C GLY A 35 -11.26 -12.65 15.02
N SER A 36 -10.59 -13.69 15.51
CA SER A 36 -10.75 -14.16 16.90
C SER A 36 -10.44 -13.08 17.94
N ASN A 37 -9.40 -12.28 17.71
CA ASN A 37 -8.97 -11.17 18.56
C ASN A 37 -8.65 -9.90 17.77
N SER A 38 -9.21 -9.77 16.57
CA SER A 38 -8.90 -8.65 15.68
C SER A 38 -10.12 -8.22 14.86
N ILE A 39 -10.08 -6.99 14.37
CA ILE A 39 -11.03 -6.45 13.41
C ILE A 39 -10.21 -5.84 12.29
N SER A 40 -10.52 -6.16 11.04
CA SER A 40 -9.88 -5.54 9.87
C SER A 40 -10.89 -4.78 9.04
N TYR A 41 -10.49 -3.60 8.58
CA TYR A 41 -11.25 -2.76 7.67
C TYR A 41 -10.53 -2.74 6.33
N THR A 42 -11.20 -3.13 5.26
CA THR A 42 -10.61 -3.24 3.92
C THR A 42 -11.37 -2.39 2.93
N LEU A 43 -10.67 -1.60 2.13
CA LEU A 43 -11.30 -0.77 1.09
C LEU A 43 -11.96 -1.66 0.03
N ARG A 44 -13.21 -1.33 -0.31
CA ARG A 44 -14.01 -1.96 -1.36
C ARG A 44 -14.65 -0.91 -2.24
N ASP A 45 -14.84 -1.25 -3.51
CA ASP A 45 -15.76 -0.57 -4.41
C ASP A 45 -16.98 -1.47 -4.65
N TYR A 46 -18.17 -0.96 -4.30
CA TYR A 46 -19.45 -1.66 -4.42
C TYR A 46 -20.24 -1.26 -5.67
N ASN A 47 -19.60 -0.63 -6.67
CA ASN A 47 -20.28 -0.31 -7.92
C ASN A 47 -20.71 -1.61 -8.63
N ALA A 48 -21.97 -1.69 -9.07
CA ALA A 48 -22.57 -2.91 -9.64
C ALA A 48 -21.90 -3.39 -10.95
N SER A 49 -21.07 -2.55 -11.57
CA SER A 49 -20.29 -2.84 -12.79
C SER A 49 -18.77 -2.89 -12.57
N SER A 50 -18.30 -2.62 -11.35
CA SER A 50 -16.88 -2.65 -10.96
C SER A 50 -16.76 -3.44 -9.67
N ALA A 51 -17.06 -4.74 -9.74
CA ALA A 51 -16.79 -5.63 -8.64
C ALA A 51 -15.32 -5.47 -8.22
N THR A 52 -15.08 -5.30 -6.92
CA THR A 52 -13.72 -5.25 -6.38
C THR A 52 -12.94 -6.47 -6.89
N PHE A 53 -11.93 -6.24 -7.74
CA PHE A 53 -11.13 -7.32 -8.33
C PHE A 53 -10.20 -7.91 -7.29
N GLN A 54 -9.64 -9.09 -7.56
CA GLN A 54 -8.64 -9.70 -6.67
C GLN A 54 -7.31 -9.81 -7.39
N MET A 55 -6.24 -9.39 -6.73
CA MET A 55 -4.86 -9.62 -7.16
C MET A 55 -4.10 -10.32 -6.05
N VAL A 56 -3.04 -11.04 -6.40
CA VAL A 56 -2.20 -11.70 -5.40
C VAL A 56 -1.34 -10.62 -4.73
N GLY A 57 -1.70 -10.26 -3.50
CA GLY A 57 -0.94 -9.35 -2.66
C GLY A 57 0.26 -10.02 -2.00
N THR A 58 0.73 -9.43 -0.91
CA THR A 58 1.86 -10.00 -0.15
C THR A 58 1.54 -11.42 0.37
N HIS A 59 2.57 -12.27 0.44
CA HIS A 59 2.49 -13.66 0.92
C HIS A 59 1.60 -14.60 0.08
N GLY A 60 1.38 -14.29 -1.21
CA GLY A 60 0.66 -15.17 -2.12
C GLY A 60 -0.85 -15.22 -1.88
N LYS A 61 -1.40 -14.27 -1.12
CA LYS A 61 -2.84 -14.21 -0.81
C LYS A 61 -3.54 -13.26 -1.76
N TYR A 62 -4.70 -13.68 -2.26
CA TYR A 62 -5.58 -12.79 -3.02
C TYR A 62 -6.14 -11.70 -2.11
N VAL A 63 -5.99 -10.46 -2.53
CA VAL A 63 -6.50 -9.27 -1.85
C VAL A 63 -7.42 -8.47 -2.78
N PRO A 64 -8.46 -7.85 -2.24
CA PRO A 64 -9.32 -6.97 -3.02
C PRO A 64 -8.61 -5.70 -3.45
N ILE A 65 -8.78 -5.31 -4.71
CA ILE A 65 -8.22 -4.08 -5.25
C ILE A 65 -9.29 -3.16 -5.82
N VAL A 66 -9.05 -1.87 -5.69
CA VAL A 66 -9.88 -0.78 -6.21
C VAL A 66 -9.06 0.00 -7.23
N ALA A 67 -9.63 0.26 -8.40
CA ALA A 67 -8.98 1.12 -9.39
C ALA A 67 -8.88 2.56 -8.85
N ILE A 68 -7.68 3.14 -8.89
CA ILE A 68 -7.43 4.48 -8.31
C ILE A 68 -6.96 5.51 -9.33
N ARG A 69 -6.25 5.07 -10.37
CA ARG A 69 -5.77 5.84 -11.51
C ARG A 69 -5.67 4.94 -12.74
N GLU A 70 -5.47 5.52 -13.90
CA GLU A 70 -5.26 4.76 -15.14
C GLU A 70 -4.08 3.79 -15.00
N GLY A 71 -4.35 2.49 -15.18
CA GLY A 71 -3.36 1.43 -15.03
C GLY A 71 -2.95 1.09 -13.61
N PHE A 72 -3.53 1.74 -12.58
CA PHE A 72 -3.16 1.52 -11.18
C PHE A 72 -4.33 1.16 -10.27
N ASN A 73 -4.10 0.16 -9.43
CA ASN A 73 -5.05 -0.37 -8.47
C ASN A 73 -4.49 -0.32 -7.04
N LEU A 74 -5.37 -0.27 -6.06
CA LEU A 74 -5.04 -0.16 -4.64
C LEU A 74 -5.77 -1.19 -3.80
N TYR A 75 -5.03 -1.94 -3.00
CA TYR A 75 -5.55 -2.55 -1.77
C TYR A 75 -5.19 -1.66 -0.59
N ALA A 76 -6.18 -1.34 0.25
CA ALA A 76 -5.97 -0.60 1.49
C ALA A 76 -6.64 -1.34 2.65
N SER A 77 -5.90 -1.55 3.74
CA SER A 77 -6.44 -2.18 4.94
C SER A 77 -5.92 -1.57 6.24
N ILE A 78 -6.78 -1.61 7.26
CA ILE A 78 -6.48 -1.14 8.61
C ILE A 78 -6.91 -2.23 9.59
N GLY A 79 -5.97 -2.77 10.37
CA GLY A 79 -6.21 -3.79 11.37
C GLY A 79 -6.26 -3.21 12.77
N TYR A 80 -7.15 -3.74 13.61
CA TYR A 80 -7.22 -3.48 15.04
C TYR A 80 -7.10 -4.79 15.83
N THR A 81 -6.40 -4.75 16.96
CA THR A 81 -6.33 -5.84 17.93
C THR A 81 -7.24 -5.55 19.13
N ASN A 82 -7.95 -6.57 19.61
CA ASN A 82 -8.79 -6.46 20.80
C ASN A 82 -7.98 -6.82 22.05
N MET A 83 -7.59 -5.81 22.82
CA MET A 83 -6.81 -5.97 24.04
C MET A 83 -7.68 -6.38 25.24
N GLY A 84 -7.97 -7.68 25.36
CA GLY A 84 -8.48 -8.32 26.59
C GLY A 84 -9.78 -7.74 27.19
N LYS A 85 -10.01 -8.00 28.48
CA LYS A 85 -11.29 -7.77 29.19
C LYS A 85 -11.79 -6.31 29.21
N LYS A 86 -10.96 -5.33 28.86
CA LYS A 86 -11.32 -3.90 28.76
C LYS A 86 -11.35 -3.47 27.29
N LYS A 87 -12.50 -3.69 26.64
CA LYS A 87 -12.95 -3.32 25.27
C LYS A 87 -12.39 -2.00 24.65
N LYS A 88 -11.08 -1.87 24.44
CA LYS A 88 -10.51 -0.84 23.55
C LYS A 88 -9.66 -1.53 22.51
N SER A 89 -10.13 -1.47 21.27
CA SER A 89 -9.40 -1.94 20.11
C SER A 89 -8.27 -0.95 19.83
N ALA A 90 -7.03 -1.42 19.68
CA ALA A 90 -5.87 -0.62 19.32
C ALA A 90 -5.56 -0.82 17.83
N VAL A 91 -5.04 0.21 17.15
CA VAL A 91 -4.61 0.07 15.76
C VAL A 91 -3.38 -0.83 15.73
N SER A 92 -3.47 -1.92 14.98
CA SER A 92 -2.43 -2.95 14.92
C SER A 92 -1.72 -3.00 13.56
N SER A 93 -2.35 -2.50 12.49
CA SER A 93 -1.73 -2.46 11.18
C SER A 93 -2.42 -1.46 10.25
N VAL A 94 -1.66 -0.95 9.28
CA VAL A 94 -2.14 -0.19 8.13
C VAL A 94 -1.29 -0.60 6.92
N SER A 95 -1.95 -0.99 5.82
CA SER A 95 -1.27 -1.42 4.58
C SER A 95 -1.92 -0.76 3.37
N PHE A 96 -1.09 -0.16 2.51
CA PHE A 96 -1.46 0.32 1.19
C PHE A 96 -0.61 -0.41 0.14
N GLN A 97 -1.21 -1.28 -0.65
CA GLN A 97 -0.54 -2.04 -1.71
C GLN A 97 -1.00 -1.53 -3.07
N VAL A 98 -0.05 -1.08 -3.89
CA VAL A 98 -0.30 -0.56 -5.23
C VAL A 98 0.06 -1.61 -6.26
N PHE A 99 -0.86 -1.84 -7.19
CA PHE A 99 -0.72 -2.80 -8.26
C PHE A 99 -0.83 -2.09 -9.60
N ASP A 100 -0.17 -2.63 -10.62
CA ASP A 100 -0.60 -2.42 -12.00
C ASP A 100 -1.72 -3.45 -12.33
N MET A 101 -1.92 -3.77 -13.61
CA MET A 101 -2.91 -4.78 -14.02
C MET A 101 -2.41 -6.23 -13.86
N GLU A 102 -1.12 -6.43 -13.62
CA GLU A 102 -0.44 -7.74 -13.67
C GLU A 102 0.13 -8.15 -12.31
N ARG A 103 0.59 -7.19 -11.49
CA ARG A 103 1.44 -7.45 -10.31
C ARG A 103 1.37 -6.36 -9.23
N LEU A 104 1.86 -6.74 -8.04
CA LEU A 104 2.16 -5.81 -6.95
C LEU A 104 3.43 -5.01 -7.28
N LEU A 105 3.33 -3.67 -7.23
CA LEU A 105 4.45 -2.77 -7.51
C LEU A 105 5.18 -2.38 -6.23
N PHE A 106 4.44 -1.87 -5.25
CA PHE A 106 5.00 -1.44 -3.97
C PHE A 106 3.92 -1.41 -2.88
N ARG A 107 4.37 -1.38 -1.63
CA ARG A 107 3.52 -1.39 -0.45
C ARG A 107 4.04 -0.42 0.60
N ALA A 108 3.21 0.49 1.08
CA ALA A 108 3.45 1.20 2.34
C ALA A 108 2.82 0.41 3.49
N GLU A 109 3.59 0.18 4.55
CA GLU A 109 3.13 -0.56 5.71
C GLU A 109 3.53 0.14 7.01
N TRP A 110 2.59 0.12 7.95
CA TRP A 110 2.82 0.32 9.37
C TRP A 110 2.20 -0.85 10.12
N THR A 111 2.92 -1.41 11.08
CA THR A 111 2.39 -2.42 12.00
C THR A 111 2.73 -2.03 13.43
N GLU A 112 1.78 -2.24 14.34
CA GLU A 112 2.06 -2.23 15.77
C GLU A 112 3.02 -3.37 16.04
N GLU A 113 4.23 -3.05 16.50
CA GLU A 113 5.34 -3.99 16.65
C GLU A 113 4.88 -5.33 17.27
N PRO A 114 5.29 -6.45 16.68
CA PRO A 114 5.55 -7.60 17.52
C PRO A 114 6.78 -8.37 17.04
N LYS A 115 7.85 -8.23 17.80
CA LYS A 115 8.54 -9.30 18.55
C LYS A 115 9.99 -8.85 18.79
N ASP A 116 10.46 -9.04 20.02
CA ASP A 116 11.84 -8.77 20.45
C ASP A 116 12.91 -9.45 19.57
N ASP A 117 12.52 -10.38 18.68
CA ASP A 117 13.39 -11.18 17.81
C ASP A 117 13.57 -10.61 16.39
N MET A 118 12.78 -9.62 15.96
CA MET A 118 12.88 -9.03 14.60
C MET A 118 12.61 -7.52 14.61
N PRO A 119 13.63 -6.70 14.89
CA PRO A 119 13.52 -5.25 14.73
C PRO A 119 13.25 -4.92 13.26
N HIS A 120 12.04 -4.48 12.97
CA HIS A 120 11.63 -4.05 11.64
C HIS A 120 11.36 -2.54 11.70
N PRO A 121 12.00 -1.70 10.86
CA PRO A 121 11.73 -0.26 10.87
C PRO A 121 10.25 -0.02 10.55
N GLN A 122 9.60 0.88 11.30
CA GLN A 122 8.20 1.24 11.09
C GLN A 122 8.04 2.77 11.06
N PRO A 123 7.20 3.30 10.17
CA PRO A 123 6.66 2.68 8.96
C PRO A 123 7.72 2.53 7.87
N HIS A 124 7.43 1.79 6.80
CA HIS A 124 8.37 1.57 5.69
C HIS A 124 7.64 1.25 4.37
N TRP A 125 8.40 1.30 3.26
CA TRP A 125 7.96 0.81 1.95
C TRP A 125 8.59 -0.54 1.63
N HIS A 126 7.84 -1.38 0.92
CA HIS A 126 8.38 -2.49 0.15
C HIS A 126 8.25 -2.17 -1.33
N PHE A 127 9.31 -2.42 -2.08
CA PHE A 127 9.30 -2.37 -3.54
C PHE A 127 9.36 -3.78 -4.09
N HIS A 128 8.47 -4.08 -5.03
CA HIS A 128 8.29 -5.39 -5.63
C HIS A 128 8.54 -5.34 -7.14
N PRO A 129 9.76 -4.98 -7.59
CA PRO A 129 10.04 -4.74 -9.01
C PRO A 129 9.83 -5.97 -9.90
N TYR A 130 9.73 -7.19 -9.34
CA TYR A 130 9.67 -8.45 -10.08
C TYR A 130 8.62 -9.46 -9.59
N SER A 131 7.77 -9.12 -8.61
CA SER A 131 6.89 -10.15 -8.03
C SER A 131 5.58 -10.27 -8.80
N GLN A 132 5.58 -11.13 -9.83
CA GLN A 132 4.67 -12.29 -9.96
C GLN A 132 4.51 -12.74 -11.42
N SER A 133 5.28 -13.77 -11.79
CA SER A 133 4.89 -14.94 -12.60
C SER A 133 6.14 -15.44 -13.32
N GLY A 134 6.63 -16.63 -12.93
CA GLY A 134 7.52 -17.45 -13.77
C GLY A 134 8.90 -16.90 -14.16
N MET A 135 9.21 -15.62 -13.93
CA MET A 135 10.56 -15.10 -14.05
C MET A 135 11.33 -15.66 -12.86
N LYS A 136 12.06 -16.74 -13.14
CA LYS A 136 13.21 -17.15 -12.34
C LYS A 136 13.98 -15.89 -11.98
N GLU A 137 14.54 -15.87 -10.78
CA GLU A 137 15.65 -14.99 -10.43
C GLU A 137 16.70 -15.04 -11.55
N GLU A 138 16.55 -14.24 -12.60
CA GLU A 138 17.64 -13.89 -13.46
C GLU A 138 18.48 -12.95 -12.61
N GLU A 139 19.53 -13.58 -12.08
CA GLU A 139 20.71 -13.02 -11.44
C GLU A 139 20.50 -11.61 -10.91
N GLN A 140 20.35 -11.52 -9.58
CA GLN A 140 20.45 -10.25 -8.85
C GLN A 140 21.51 -9.36 -9.53
N PRO A 141 21.17 -8.13 -9.95
CA PRO A 141 22.18 -7.25 -10.47
C PRO A 141 23.24 -7.09 -9.40
N LYS A 142 24.49 -7.42 -9.77
CA LYS A 142 25.65 -7.24 -8.90
C LYS A 142 25.67 -5.79 -8.44
N LYS A 143 26.21 -5.59 -7.23
CA LYS A 143 26.28 -4.34 -6.46
C LYS A 143 26.29 -3.09 -7.35
N PHE A 144 25.59 -2.04 -6.88
CA PHE A 144 25.42 -0.75 -7.55
C PHE A 144 26.69 -0.15 -8.20
N GLU A 145 27.87 -0.48 -7.67
CA GLU A 145 29.18 -0.07 -8.20
C GLU A 145 29.54 -0.74 -9.55
N GLU A 146 29.03 -1.95 -9.82
CA GLU A 146 29.29 -2.70 -11.06
C GLU A 146 28.35 -2.30 -12.21
N THR A 147 27.18 -1.73 -11.90
CA THR A 147 26.18 -1.29 -12.90
C THR A 147 26.57 0.02 -13.63
N LEU A 148 27.57 0.75 -13.13
CA LEU A 148 28.01 2.04 -13.70
C LEU A 148 28.91 1.90 -14.94
N GLN A 149 29.39 0.69 -15.27
CA GLN A 149 30.35 0.48 -16.35
C GLN A 149 29.78 -0.18 -17.62
N GLY A 150 28.51 -0.60 -17.62
CA GLY A 150 27.87 -1.25 -18.77
C GLY A 150 26.59 -0.52 -19.17
N SER A 151 26.51 -0.11 -20.43
CA SER A 151 25.35 0.52 -21.08
C SER A 151 24.00 -0.01 -20.57
N PHE A 152 23.40 0.73 -19.63
CA PHE A 152 22.04 0.54 -19.09
C PHE A 152 20.95 0.54 -20.19
N LEU A 153 21.29 1.03 -21.38
CA LEU A 153 20.37 1.20 -22.50
C LEU A 153 20.21 -0.06 -23.37
N ASN A 154 21.12 -1.04 -23.28
CA ASN A 154 21.11 -2.18 -24.21
C ASN A 154 20.32 -3.41 -23.73
N THR A 155 19.91 -3.45 -22.46
CA THR A 155 19.12 -4.56 -21.88
C THR A 155 17.61 -4.32 -21.88
N LEU A 156 17.15 -3.19 -22.41
CA LEU A 156 15.72 -2.82 -22.44
C LEU A 156 14.99 -3.24 -23.72
N ASP A 157 15.66 -3.88 -24.68
CA ASP A 157 15.12 -4.03 -26.05
C ASP A 157 14.70 -5.44 -26.47
N THR A 158 14.58 -6.40 -25.54
CA THR A 158 14.07 -7.73 -25.87
C THR A 158 13.11 -8.21 -24.80
N ASP A 159 11.83 -7.86 -24.99
CA ASP A 159 10.72 -8.82 -25.06
C ASP A 159 9.37 -8.12 -24.81
N ALA A 160 8.53 -8.15 -25.85
CA ALA A 160 7.09 -7.87 -25.87
C ALA A 160 6.56 -6.86 -24.84
N LYS A 161 6.61 -5.57 -25.21
CA LYS A 161 5.93 -4.47 -24.53
C LYS A 161 4.41 -4.69 -24.55
N SER A 162 3.86 -5.42 -23.57
CA SER A 162 2.69 -4.86 -22.90
C SER A 162 3.15 -3.53 -22.30
N GLU A 163 2.36 -2.46 -22.42
CA GLU A 163 2.69 -1.14 -21.86
C GLU A 163 2.83 -1.25 -20.33
N LYS A 164 4.00 -1.70 -19.86
CA LYS A 164 4.35 -1.67 -18.46
C LYS A 164 4.64 -0.22 -18.13
N ILE A 165 3.80 0.38 -17.29
CA ILE A 165 4.00 1.75 -16.82
C ILE A 165 5.32 1.77 -16.05
N ASP A 166 6.28 2.53 -16.57
CA ASP A 166 7.59 2.69 -15.93
C ASP A 166 7.44 3.56 -14.67
N ILE A 167 7.69 2.96 -13.51
CA ILE A 167 7.65 3.63 -12.21
C ILE A 167 9.03 4.04 -11.70
N ALA A 168 10.08 3.92 -12.53
CA ALA A 168 11.45 4.26 -12.15
C ALA A 168 11.61 5.73 -11.71
N ASP A 169 10.72 6.61 -12.17
CA ASP A 169 10.71 8.03 -11.79
C ASP A 169 9.85 8.35 -10.57
N MET A 170 9.24 7.36 -9.90
CA MET A 170 8.49 7.59 -8.68
C MET A 170 9.43 7.89 -7.50
N HIS A 171 9.13 8.94 -6.75
CA HIS A 171 9.87 9.35 -5.56
C HIS A 171 9.02 9.16 -4.30
N LEU A 172 9.03 7.93 -3.78
CA LEU A 172 8.30 7.60 -2.55
C LEU A 172 9.15 7.92 -1.32
N ALA A 173 9.19 9.19 -0.95
CA ALA A 173 9.88 9.63 0.26
C ALA A 173 9.15 9.12 1.52
N MET A 174 9.91 8.49 2.43
CA MET A 174 9.48 8.39 3.82
C MET A 174 9.84 9.70 4.51
N ASP A 175 8.87 10.35 5.14
CA ASP A 175 9.14 11.57 5.90
C ASP A 175 10.26 11.29 6.94
N TYR A 176 11.41 11.93 6.75
CA TYR A 176 12.60 11.74 7.57
C TYR A 176 12.36 12.11 9.05
N ASN A 177 11.37 12.98 9.33
CA ASN A 177 11.00 13.35 10.71
C ASN A 177 10.24 12.24 11.44
N ILE A 178 9.79 11.21 10.70
CA ILE A 178 9.13 10.03 11.25
C ILE A 178 10.17 8.96 11.65
N ALA A 179 11.30 8.90 10.94
CA ALA A 179 12.36 7.90 11.16
C ALA A 179 13.48 8.34 12.13
N SER A 180 13.56 9.63 12.47
CA SER A 180 14.65 10.18 13.31
C SER A 180 14.33 10.24 14.81
N ALA A 181 13.07 10.02 15.21
CA ALA A 181 12.80 9.67 16.59
C ALA A 181 13.27 8.22 16.76
N PRO A 182 14.22 7.92 17.67
CA PRO A 182 14.67 6.56 17.88
C PRO A 182 13.46 5.66 18.17
N TYR A 183 13.66 4.35 18.00
CA TYR A 183 12.80 3.21 18.34
C TYR A 183 12.11 3.25 19.74
N GLU A 184 12.17 4.36 20.46
CA GLU A 184 11.76 4.59 21.83
C GLU A 184 10.32 5.11 22.01
N LYS A 185 9.62 5.57 20.95
CA LYS A 185 8.24 6.07 21.08
C LYS A 185 7.23 5.24 20.30
N SER A 186 6.42 4.48 21.04
CA SER A 186 5.21 3.86 20.53
C SER A 186 4.35 4.86 19.75
N TRP A 187 3.85 4.43 18.60
CA TRP A 187 2.95 5.23 17.77
C TRP A 187 1.54 5.22 18.35
N ASP A 188 0.97 6.40 18.57
CA ASP A 188 -0.46 6.53 18.87
C ASP A 188 -1.29 6.59 17.57
N GLU A 189 -2.61 6.44 17.70
CA GLU A 189 -3.53 6.48 16.55
C GLU A 189 -3.42 7.80 15.76
N THR A 190 -3.10 8.91 16.42
CA THR A 190 -2.91 10.22 15.76
C THR A 190 -1.71 10.21 14.83
N ARG A 191 -0.56 9.70 15.28
CA ARG A 191 0.64 9.57 14.43
C ARG A 191 0.42 8.62 13.28
N VAL A 192 -0.25 7.48 13.52
CA VAL A 192 -0.59 6.53 12.46
C VAL A 192 -1.50 7.19 11.42
N GLN A 193 -2.47 8.00 11.85
CA GLN A 193 -3.35 8.75 10.95
C GLN A 193 -2.58 9.77 10.11
N GLU A 194 -1.71 10.56 10.74
CA GLU A 194 -0.89 11.56 10.03
C GLU A 194 0.00 10.92 8.97
N TRP A 195 0.67 9.81 9.31
CA TRP A 195 1.46 9.04 8.36
C TRP A 195 0.61 8.47 7.23
N ALA A 196 -0.54 7.86 7.53
CA ALA A 196 -1.43 7.31 6.53
C ALA A 196 -1.91 8.39 5.56
N PHE A 197 -2.23 9.59 6.07
CA PHE A 197 -2.67 10.71 5.24
C PHE A 197 -1.58 11.22 4.32
N LYS A 198 -0.36 11.40 4.83
CA LYS A 198 0.80 11.79 4.01
C LYS A 198 1.11 10.74 2.94
N THR A 199 1.09 9.46 3.32
CA THR A 199 1.30 8.33 2.40
C THR A 199 0.31 8.35 1.26
N ILE A 200 -0.98 8.58 1.55
CA ILE A 200 -2.02 8.74 0.52
C ILE A 200 -1.73 9.95 -0.38
N ASP A 201 -1.37 11.10 0.19
CA ASP A 201 -1.08 12.29 -0.62
C ASP A 201 0.09 12.04 -1.59
N THR A 202 1.24 11.57 -1.07
CA THR A 202 2.44 11.23 -1.85
C THR A 202 2.15 10.18 -2.91
N LEU A 203 1.48 9.08 -2.55
CA LEU A 203 1.14 8.02 -3.50
C LEU A 203 0.37 8.57 -4.71
N PHE A 204 -0.65 9.38 -4.48
CA PHE A 204 -1.44 9.93 -5.58
C PHE A 204 -0.69 11.00 -6.37
N GLU A 205 0.19 11.80 -5.74
CA GLU A 205 1.05 12.77 -6.44
C GLU A 205 2.02 12.09 -7.40
N GLU A 206 2.67 11.02 -6.95
CA GLU A 206 3.64 10.26 -7.75
C GLU A 206 2.96 9.49 -8.89
N LEU A 207 1.79 8.88 -8.64
CA LEU A 207 1.02 8.26 -9.71
C LEU A 207 0.58 9.28 -10.77
N ASP A 208 0.07 10.44 -10.36
CA ASP A 208 -0.31 11.51 -11.27
C ASP A 208 0.90 12.06 -12.05
N PHE A 209 2.09 12.07 -11.46
CA PHE A 209 3.34 12.45 -12.14
C PHE A 209 3.72 11.46 -13.24
N VAL A 210 3.79 10.17 -12.93
CA VAL A 210 4.20 9.12 -13.89
C VAL A 210 3.23 9.03 -15.06
N ILE A 211 1.92 9.06 -14.79
CA ILE A 211 0.88 9.03 -15.84
C ILE A 211 1.05 10.23 -16.79
N ARG A 212 1.22 11.44 -16.23
CA ARG A 212 1.44 12.65 -17.04
C ARG A 212 2.72 12.59 -17.86
N LYS A 213 3.76 11.93 -17.38
CA LYS A 213 5.00 11.71 -18.13
C LYS A 213 4.76 10.74 -19.29
N GLY A 214 4.09 9.61 -19.03
CA GLY A 214 3.74 8.61 -20.04
C GLY A 214 2.87 9.16 -21.18
N HIS A 215 1.91 10.04 -20.87
CA HIS A 215 1.04 10.66 -21.88
C HIS A 215 1.67 11.82 -22.67
N LYS A 216 2.87 12.27 -22.30
CA LYS A 216 3.59 13.35 -23.00
C LYS A 216 4.62 12.81 -24.01
N ALA A 217 4.65 11.50 -24.26
CA ALA A 217 5.49 10.84 -25.25
C ALA A 217 4.83 10.84 -26.63
#